data_AF-A0A972RGY3-F1
#
_entry.id   AF-A0A972RGY3-F1
#
_cell.length_a   1.000
_cell.length_b   1.000
_cell.length_c   1.000
_cell.angle_alpha   90.00
_cell.angle_beta   90.00
_cell.angle_gamma   90.00
#
_symmetry.space_group_name_H-M   'P 1'
#
loop_
_entity.id
_entity.type
_entity.pdbx_description
1 polymer ?
#
loop_
_entity_poly.entity_id
_entity_poly.type
_entity_poly.pdbx_seq_one_letter_code
_entity_poly.pdbx_strand_id
1 'polypeptide(L)'
;MSVVTIGELRRGIELIRHRKDNRQANQLEKWLEKLLAEFEDFILNIDEDVAQLWGRLRVPHSENALDKQIAATALVYDLTVVSRNLKDFRKTGVRILDPFEN
;
A
#
# COMPACT_ATOMS: atom_id res chain seq x y z
N MET A 1 -5.47 -6.35 -0.70
CA MET A 1 -4.75 -5.10 -1.01
C MET A 1 -5.14 -4.04 0.01
N SER A 2 -4.20 -3.28 0.58
CA SER A 2 -4.53 -2.19 1.51
C SER A 2 -5.09 -0.98 0.76
N VAL A 3 -6.06 -0.26 1.35
CA VAL A 3 -6.54 1.03 0.82
C VAL A 3 -5.44 2.09 0.69
N VAL A 4 -4.36 1.97 1.47
CA VAL A 4 -3.19 2.86 1.34
C VAL A 4 -2.55 2.73 -0.04
N THR A 5 -2.39 1.50 -0.52
CA THR A 5 -1.84 1.21 -1.85
C THR A 5 -2.71 1.81 -2.95
N ILE A 6 -4.04 1.82 -2.79
CA ILE A 6 -4.97 2.47 -3.73
C ILE A 6 -4.71 3.98 -3.79
N GLY A 7 -4.52 4.61 -2.62
CA GLY A 7 -4.17 6.03 -2.53
C GLY A 7 -2.84 6.37 -3.21
N GLU A 8 -1.84 5.50 -3.07
CA GLU A 8 -0.54 5.66 -3.74
C GLU A 8 -0.66 5.54 -5.26
N LEU A 9 -1.42 4.57 -5.77
CA LEU A 9 -1.70 4.42 -7.20
C LEU A 9 -2.42 5.65 -7.77
N ARG A 10 -3.47 6.13 -7.07
CA ARG A 10 -4.19 7.35 -7.42
C ARG A 10 -3.27 8.55 -7.50
N ARG A 11 -2.40 8.75 -6.49
CA ARG A 11 -1.41 9.84 -6.50
C ARG A 11 -0.48 9.74 -7.71
N GLY A 12 -0.02 8.53 -8.05
CA GLY A 12 0.80 8.29 -9.24
C GLY A 12 0.11 8.74 -10.53
N ILE A 13 -1.18 8.42 -10.69
CA ILE A 13 -2.00 8.86 -11.84
C ILE A 13 -2.09 10.39 -11.89
N GLU A 14 -2.39 11.04 -10.75
CA GLU A 14 -2.53 12.50 -10.70
C GLU A 14 -1.21 13.23 -10.96
N LEU A 15 -0.07 12.67 -10.56
CA LEU A 15 1.25 13.21 -10.90
C LEU A 15 1.49 13.19 -12.42
N ILE A 16 1.08 12.11 -13.10
CA ILE A 16 1.18 11.98 -14.56
C ILE A 16 0.26 12.98 -15.26
N ARG A 17 -0.96 13.16 -14.75
CA ARG A 17 -1.90 14.16 -15.24
C ARG A 17 -1.34 15.58 -15.06
N HIS A 18 -0.75 15.86 -13.90
CA HIS A 18 -0.17 17.17 -13.57
C HIS A 18 0.99 17.56 -14.50
N ARG A 19 1.85 16.59 -14.89
CA ARG A 19 2.90 16.81 -15.90
C ARG A 19 2.38 16.86 -17.36
N LYS A 20 1.06 16.95 -17.55
CA LYS A 20 0.33 17.10 -18.82
C LYS A 20 0.36 15.88 -19.75
N ASP A 21 0.68 14.68 -19.24
CA ASP A 21 0.50 13.44 -20.00
C ASP A 21 -0.89 12.86 -19.77
N ASN A 22 -1.91 13.54 -20.32
CA ASN A 22 -3.30 13.15 -20.16
C ASN A 22 -3.61 11.78 -20.78
N ARG A 23 -2.88 11.40 -21.83
CA ARG A 23 -3.07 10.09 -22.49
C ARG A 23 -2.67 8.97 -21.54
N GLN A 24 -1.47 9.04 -20.95
CA GLN A 24 -1.02 8.03 -20.00
C GLN A 24 -1.87 8.03 -18.73
N ALA A 25 -2.21 9.20 -18.20
CA ALA A 25 -3.06 9.30 -17.01
C ALA A 25 -4.43 8.62 -17.23
N ASN A 26 -5.09 8.86 -18.37
CA ASN A 26 -6.38 8.25 -18.66
C ASN A 26 -6.29 6.74 -18.92
N GLN A 27 -5.16 6.22 -19.40
CA GLN A 27 -4.94 4.78 -19.51
C GLN A 27 -4.80 4.13 -18.13
N LEU A 28 -4.03 4.75 -17.23
CA LEU A 28 -3.85 4.27 -15.86
C LEU A 28 -5.11 4.43 -15.02
N GLU A 29 -5.92 5.46 -15.27
CA GLU A 29 -7.25 5.63 -14.67
C GLU A 29 -8.13 4.39 -14.91
N LYS A 30 -8.31 4.02 -16.17
CA LYS A 30 -9.12 2.85 -16.57
C LYS A 30 -8.55 1.55 -16.02
N TRP A 31 -7.22 1.45 -15.95
CA TRP A 31 -6.57 0.30 -15.34
C TRP A 31 -6.87 0.22 -13.83
N LEU A 32 -6.80 1.34 -13.11
CA LEU A 32 -7.12 1.39 -11.68
C LEU A 32 -8.59 1.06 -11.44
N GLU A 33 -9.52 1.62 -12.22
CA GLU A 33 -10.96 1.30 -12.13
C GLU A 33 -11.21 -0.20 -12.29
N LYS A 34 -10.59 -0.84 -13.30
CA LYS A 34 -10.69 -2.28 -13.50
C LYS A 34 -10.11 -3.08 -12.34
N LEU A 35 -8.94 -2.67 -11.83
CA LEU A 35 -8.28 -3.32 -10.69
C LEU A 35 -9.17 -3.25 -9.44
N LEU A 36 -9.80 -2.11 -9.18
CA LEU A 36 -10.68 -1.94 -8.02
C LEU A 36 -11.93 -2.82 -8.12
N ALA A 37 -12.51 -2.95 -9.32
CA ALA A 37 -13.64 -3.85 -9.54
C ALA A 37 -13.25 -5.33 -9.41
N GLU A 38 -12.06 -5.72 -9.87
CA GLU A 38 -11.59 -7.11 -9.82
C GLU A 38 -11.23 -7.56 -8.39
N PHE A 39 -10.77 -6.64 -7.55
CA PHE A 39 -10.30 -6.93 -6.19
C PHE A 39 -11.22 -6.41 -5.08
N GLU A 40 -12.48 -6.03 -5.39
CA GLU A 40 -13.40 -5.37 -4.46
C GLU A 40 -13.48 -6.08 -3.08
N ASP A 41 -13.69 -7.40 -3.09
CA ASP A 41 -13.79 -8.23 -1.87
C ASP A 41 -12.46 -8.41 -1.12
N PHE A 42 -11.34 -8.02 -1.73
CA PHE A 42 -9.99 -8.18 -1.19
C PHE A 42 -9.34 -6.84 -0.84
N ILE A 43 -10.10 -5.74 -0.84
CA ILE A 43 -9.63 -4.43 -0.37
C ILE A 43 -9.79 -4.35 1.16
N LEU A 44 -8.66 -4.17 1.85
CA LEU A 44 -8.59 -4.07 3.30
C LEU A 44 -8.60 -2.60 3.72
N ASN A 45 -9.67 -2.22 4.43
CA ASN A 45 -9.83 -0.91 5.04
C ASN A 45 -8.90 -0.74 6.26
N ILE A 46 -8.76 0.50 6.71
CA ILE A 46 -8.09 0.82 7.98
C ILE A 46 -9.18 0.99 9.03
N ASP A 47 -9.26 0.05 9.95
CA ASP A 47 -10.10 0.13 11.14
C ASP A 47 -9.30 0.61 12.37
N GLU A 48 -9.95 0.57 13.54
CA GLU A 48 -9.35 0.99 14.79
C GLU A 48 -8.10 0.16 15.15
N ASP A 49 -8.16 -1.16 14.98
CA ASP A 49 -7.05 -2.06 15.34
C ASP A 49 -5.82 -1.80 14.48
N VAL A 50 -6.02 -1.62 13.16
CA VAL A 50 -4.96 -1.21 12.23
C VAL A 50 -4.39 0.15 12.62
N ALA A 51 -5.25 1.13 12.95
CA ALA A 51 -4.81 2.47 13.32
C ALA A 51 -3.99 2.49 14.62
N GLN A 52 -4.40 1.74 15.64
CA GLN A 52 -3.67 1.63 16.89
C GLN A 52 -2.31 0.94 16.71
N LEU A 53 -2.27 -0.18 15.96
CA LEU A 53 -1.01 -0.87 15.67
C LEU A 53 -0.06 0.00 14.85
N TRP A 54 -0.59 0.70 13.84
CA TRP A 54 0.18 1.65 13.06
C TRP A 54 0.84 2.72 13.93
N GLY A 55 0.10 3.30 14.89
CA GLY A 55 0.65 4.25 15.85
C GLY A 55 1.85 3.68 16.63
N ARG A 56 1.73 2.43 17.11
CA ARG A 56 2.82 1.74 17.82
C ARG A 56 4.04 1.49 16.93
N LEU A 57 3.85 1.07 15.68
CA LEU A 57 4.94 0.82 14.74
C LEU A 57 5.76 2.07 14.38
N ARG A 58 5.22 3.28 14.64
CA ARG A 58 5.89 4.56 14.37
C ARG A 58 6.77 5.05 15.52
N VAL A 59 6.94 4.27 16.59
CA VAL A 59 7.78 4.62 17.75
C VAL A 59 8.88 3.57 17.91
N PRO A 60 10.14 4.00 18.14
CA PRO A 60 10.64 5.38 18.19
C PRO A 60 10.88 6.02 16.81
N HIS A 61 10.66 5.27 15.74
CA HIS A 61 11.04 5.65 14.38
C HIS A 61 9.79 5.99 13.55
N SER A 62 9.62 7.26 13.16
CA SER A 62 8.36 7.78 12.58
C SER A 62 8.34 7.85 11.05
N GLU A 63 9.47 7.58 10.39
CA GLU A 63 9.64 7.53 8.93
C GLU A 63 8.84 6.39 8.28
N ASN A 64 8.70 6.40 6.94
CA ASN A 64 7.98 5.38 6.18
C ASN A 64 6.55 5.13 6.71
N ALA A 65 5.84 6.22 7.02
CA ALA A 65 4.56 6.15 7.71
C ALA A 65 3.51 5.31 6.96
N LEU A 66 3.47 5.40 5.63
CA LEU A 66 2.53 4.62 4.80
C LEU A 66 2.91 3.14 4.73
N ASP A 67 4.20 2.81 4.58
CA ASP A 67 4.66 1.41 4.62
C ASP A 67 4.34 0.77 5.98
N LYS A 68 4.54 1.51 7.08
CA LYS A 68 4.16 1.05 8.42
C LYS A 68 2.64 0.88 8.57
N GLN A 69 1.82 1.61 7.83
CA GLN A 69 0.37 1.44 7.82
C GLN A 69 -0.06 0.21 7.03
N ILE A 70 0.60 -0.07 5.91
CA ILE A 70 0.45 -1.32 5.14
C ILE A 70 0.90 -2.51 6.01
N ALA A 71 2.03 -2.39 6.72
CA ALA A 71 2.52 -3.41 7.63
C ALA A 71 1.54 -3.68 8.78
N ALA A 72 0.98 -2.62 9.38
CA ALA A 72 -0.06 -2.75 10.41
C ALA A 72 -1.29 -3.49 9.88
N THR A 73 -1.74 -3.16 8.67
CA THR A 73 -2.85 -3.86 8.00
C THR A 73 -2.52 -5.36 7.88
N ALA A 74 -1.36 -5.70 7.33
CA ALA A 74 -0.97 -7.08 7.15
C ALA A 74 -0.80 -7.85 8.48
N LEU A 75 -0.29 -7.21 9.54
CA LEU A 75 -0.18 -7.83 10.86
C LEU A 75 -1.54 -8.12 11.50
N VAL A 76 -2.51 -7.19 11.39
CA VAL A 76 -3.86 -7.38 11.94
C VAL A 76 -4.58 -8.54 11.25
N TYR A 77 -4.42 -8.68 9.94
CA TYR A 77 -5.06 -9.74 9.16
C TYR A 77 -4.21 -11.01 8.97
N ASP A 78 -3.08 -11.14 9.67
CA ASP A 78 -2.12 -12.26 9.55
C ASP A 78 -1.72 -12.56 8.09
N LEU A 79 -1.29 -11.52 7.37
CA LEU A 79 -0.89 -11.58 5.96
C LEU A 79 0.63 -11.40 5.77
N THR A 80 1.09 -11.73 4.57
CA THR A 80 2.45 -11.47 4.10
C THR A 80 2.45 -10.25 3.18
N VAL A 81 3.34 -9.28 3.43
CA VAL A 81 3.54 -8.15 2.53
C VAL A 81 4.41 -8.58 1.36
N VAL A 82 3.88 -8.48 0.15
CA VAL A 82 4.62 -8.72 -1.09
C VAL A 82 5.15 -7.38 -1.60
N SER A 83 6.47 -7.19 -1.61
CA SER A 83 7.09 -5.92 -2.01
C SER A 83 8.53 -6.13 -2.45
N ARG A 84 8.96 -5.36 -3.46
CA ARG A 84 10.38 -5.26 -3.83
C ARG A 84 11.20 -4.46 -2.80
N ASN A 85 10.54 -3.62 -2.00
CA ASN A 85 11.21 -2.74 -1.05
C ASN A 85 11.15 -3.30 0.37
N LEU A 86 11.89 -4.39 0.62
CA LEU A 86 11.83 -5.10 1.90
C LEU A 86 12.33 -4.28 3.10
N LYS A 87 13.28 -3.36 2.89
CA LYS A 87 13.96 -2.62 3.98
C LYS A 87 13.00 -1.86 4.89
N ASP A 88 11.92 -1.32 4.34
CA ASP A 88 10.98 -0.46 5.06
C ASP A 88 10.00 -1.27 5.92
N PHE A 89 9.87 -2.57 5.64
CA PHE A 89 9.03 -3.52 6.38
C PHE A 89 9.81 -4.35 7.41
N ARG A 90 11.12 -4.59 7.22
CA ARG A 90 11.94 -5.48 8.08
C ARG A 90 11.84 -5.21 9.58
N LYS A 91 11.68 -3.96 9.99
CA LYS A 91 11.61 -3.56 11.40
C LYS A 91 10.19 -3.60 12.00
N THR A 92 9.18 -3.93 11.19
CA THR A 92 7.78 -3.92 11.62
C THR A 92 7.32 -5.27 12.21
N GLY A 93 8.06 -6.35 11.95
CA GLY A 93 7.69 -7.71 12.37
C GLY A 93 6.73 -8.42 11.42
N VAL A 94 6.26 -7.77 10.35
CA VAL A 94 5.41 -8.39 9.33
C VAL A 94 6.18 -9.42 8.50
N ARG A 95 5.50 -10.49 8.05
CA ARG A 95 6.07 -11.40 7.05
C ARG A 95 6.22 -10.66 5.73
N ILE A 96 7.35 -10.89 5.06
CA ILE A 96 7.68 -10.22 3.80
C ILE A 96 8.10 -11.23 2.74
N LEU A 97 7.76 -10.93 1.49
CA LEU A 97 8.13 -11.71 0.30
C LEU A 97 8.54 -10.73 -0.81
N ASP A 98 9.74 -10.88 -1.36
CA ASP A 98 10.10 -10.21 -2.61
C ASP A 98 9.73 -11.13 -3.78
N PRO A 99 8.79 -10.74 -4.65
CA PRO A 99 8.39 -11.58 -5.78
C PRO A 99 9.45 -11.67 -6.88
N PHE A 100 10.59 -10.98 -6.74
CA PHE A 100 11.71 -11.00 -7.68
C PHE A 100 12.97 -11.66 -7.12
N GLU A 101 12.97 -12.08 -5.84
CA GLU A 101 14.04 -12.93 -5.28
C GLU A 101 13.75 -14.40 -5.62
N ASN A 102 14.77 -15.11 -6.12
CA ASN A 102 14.72 -16.53 -6.48
C ASN A 102 14.94 -17.43 -5.27
#